data_AF-B0DX01-F1
#
_entry.id   AF-B0DX01-F1
#
_cell.length_a   1.000
_cell.length_b   1.000
_cell.length_c   1.000
_cell.angle_alpha   90.00
_cell.angle_beta   90.00
_cell.angle_gamma   90.00
#
_symmetry.space_group_name_H-M   'P 1'
#
loop_
_entity.id
_entity.type
_entity.pdbx_description
1 polymer ?
#
loop_
_entity_poly.entity_id
_entity_poly.type
_entity_poly.pdbx_seq_one_letter_code
_entity_poly.pdbx_strand_id
1 'polypeptide(L)' 'MDTLNGCLCSVVLHSGCNGLVKCKRVGCETQQYHLQCVALEIAPRNWVCEDLED' A
#
# COMPACT_ATOMS: atom_id res chain seq x y z
N MET A 1 2.20 1.74 -20.33
CA MET A 1 3.11 1.24 -19.28
C MET A 1 2.51 1.70 -17.99
N ASP A 2 1.49 0.97 -17.57
CA ASP A 2 0.69 1.31 -16.41
C ASP A 2 1.49 0.84 -15.21
N THR A 3 2.14 1.79 -14.55
CA THR A 3 2.86 1.58 -13.29
C THR A 3 1.81 1.22 -12.25
N LEU A 4 1.44 -0.06 -12.19
CA LEU A 4 0.42 -0.60 -11.32
C LEU A 4 0.90 -0.40 -9.88
N ASN A 5 0.37 0.63 -9.22
CA ASN A 5 0.43 0.79 -7.78
C ASN A 5 -0.17 -0.47 -7.16
N GLY A 6 0.69 -1.42 -6.81
CA GLY A 6 0.29 -2.78 -6.48
C GLY A 6 0.18 -2.95 -4.97
N CYS A 7 -1.04 -3.19 -4.50
CA CYS A 7 -1.19 -3.92 -3.23
C CYS A 7 -0.71 -5.37 -3.43
N LEU A 8 -0.35 -6.04 -2.34
CA LEU A 8 -0.01 -7.48 -2.31
C LEU A 8 -1.08 -8.38 -2.96
N CYS A 9 -2.32 -7.92 -3.07
CA CYS A 9 -3.41 -8.69 -3.67
C CYS A 9 -3.41 -8.72 -5.21
N SER A 10 -2.42 -8.12 -5.89
CA SER A 10 -2.36 -8.01 -7.37
C SER A 10 -3.56 -7.30 -8.00
N VAL A 11 -4.40 -6.63 -7.19
CA VAL A 11 -5.53 -5.82 -7.66
C VAL A 11 -5.05 -4.40 -7.93
N VAL A 12 -5.49 -3.85 -9.06
CA VAL A 12 -5.21 -2.47 -9.45
C VAL A 12 -5.82 -1.51 -8.43
N LEU A 13 -4.98 -0.69 -7.80
CA LEU A 13 -5.46 0.35 -6.90
C LEU A 13 -6.03 1.51 -7.71
N HIS A 14 -7.32 1.76 -7.55
CA HIS A 14 -7.93 3.00 -8.03
C HIS A 14 -7.59 4.12 -7.04
N SER A 15 -6.91 5.16 -7.53
CA SER A 15 -6.42 6.31 -6.75
C SER A 15 -7.50 7.12 -6.00
N GLY A 16 -8.78 6.78 -6.17
CA GLY A 16 -9.94 7.40 -5.50
C GLY A 16 -10.55 6.55 -4.37
N CYS A 17 -10.01 5.38 -4.04
CA CYS A 17 -10.55 4.58 -2.94
C CYS A 17 -10.08 5.09 -1.57
N ASN A 18 -11.03 5.39 -0.67
CA ASN A 18 -10.80 5.83 0.71
C ASN A 18 -10.24 4.74 1.66
N GLY A 19 -9.47 3.79 1.13
CA GLY A 19 -8.97 2.62 1.86
C GLY A 19 -7.53 2.27 1.51
N LEU A 20 -6.74 3.28 1.13
CA LEU A 20 -5.35 3.10 0.72
C LEU A 20 -4.39 3.70 1.75
N VAL A 21 -3.28 3.00 1.98
CA VAL A 21 -2.14 3.49 2.75
C VAL A 21 -0.90 3.48 1.85
N LYS A 22 -0.04 4.50 2.02
CA LYS A 22 1.22 4.61 1.30
C LYS A 22 2.36 4.22 2.22
N CYS A 23 3.26 3.35 1.74
CA CYS A 23 4.43 2.98 2.52
C CYS A 23 5.40 4.18 2.60
N LYS A 24 5.85 4.56 3.80
CA LYS A 24 6.85 5.62 3.99
C LYS A 24 8.30 5.12 4.03
N ARG A 25 8.51 3.83 3.77
CA ARG A 25 9.84 3.25 3.72
C ARG A 25 10.58 3.76 2.49
N VAL A 26 11.82 4.18 2.67
CA VAL A 26 12.71 4.59 1.57
C VAL A 26 12.84 3.43 0.57
N GLY A 27 12.49 3.68 -0.70
CA GLY A 27 12.45 2.66 -1.75
C GLY A 27 11.05 2.08 -2.05
N CYS A 28 10.08 2.24 -1.15
CA CYS A 28 8.68 1.80 -1.33
C CYS A 28 7.69 2.98 -1.39
N GLU A 29 8.17 4.22 -1.45
CA GLU A 29 7.34 5.43 -1.38
C GLU A 29 6.32 5.57 -2.52
N THR A 30 6.50 4.84 -3.62
CA THR A 30 5.55 4.77 -4.74
C THR A 30 4.47 3.72 -4.54
N GLN A 31 4.67 2.76 -3.63
CA GLN A 31 3.75 1.66 -3.40
C GLN A 31 2.60 2.08 -2.47
N GLN A 32 1.40 1.68 -2.87
CA GLN A 32 0.18 1.85 -2.10
C GLN A 32 -0.36 0.46 -1.79
N TYR A 33 -1.09 0.35 -0.68
CA TYR A 33 -1.68 -0.89 -0.22
C TYR A 33 -3.10 -0.62 0.24
N HIS A 34 -4.01 -1.56 0.04
CA HIS A 34 -5.29 -1.47 0.72
C HIS A 34 -5.07 -1.67 2.21
N LEU A 35 -5.74 -0.87 3.03
CA LEU A 35 -5.75 -1.02 4.48
C LEU A 35 -6.07 -2.48 4.86
N GLN A 36 -7.08 -3.06 4.20
CA GLN A 36 -7.47 -4.45 4.43
C GLN A 36 -6.40 -5.49 4.02
N CYS A 37 -5.60 -5.22 2.98
CA CYS A 37 -4.49 -6.11 2.60
C CYS A 37 -3.42 -6.19 3.71
N VAL A 38 -3.26 -5.10 4.47
CA VAL A 38 -2.23 -4.96 5.52
C VAL A 38 -2.83 -4.95 6.92
N ALA A 39 -4.06 -5.48 7.05
CA ALA A 39 -4.80 -5.60 8.31
C ALA A 39 -4.95 -4.28 9.09
N LEU A 40 -5.10 -3.16 8.38
CA LEU A 40 -5.39 -1.84 8.94
C LEU A 40 -6.85 -1.49 8.74
N GLU A 41 -7.41 -0.78 9.70
CA GLU A 41 -8.74 -0.16 9.58
C GLU A 41 -8.64 1.30 9.11
N ILE A 42 -7.56 2.00 9.48
CA ILE A 42 -7.33 3.42 9.18
C ILE A 42 -5.90 3.60 8.68
N ALA A 43 -5.71 4.46 7.67
CA ALA A 43 -4.40 4.83 7.13
C ALA A 43 -3.55 5.58 8.19
N PRO A 44 -2.51 4.95 8.76
CA PRO A 44 -1.66 5.59 9.74
C PRO A 44 -0.78 6.64 9.05
N ARG A 45 -0.52 7.76 9.73
CA ARG A 45 0.26 8.86 9.16
C ARG A 45 1.70 8.46 8.84
N ASN A 46 2.30 7.51 9.57
CA ASN A 46 3.69 7.06 9.39
C ASN A 46 3.77 5.54 9.19
N TRP A 47 2.84 4.99 8.41
CA TRP A 47 2.86 3.57 8.13
C TRP A 47 4.04 3.16 7.25
N VAL A 48 4.62 2.03 7.59
CA VAL A 48 5.67 1.35 6.83
C VAL A 48 5.21 -0.07 6.57
N CYS A 49 5.38 -0.51 5.34
CA CYS A 49 5.17 -1.87 4.91
C CYS A 49 6.21 -2.75 5.62
N GLU A 50 5.73 -3.80 6.29
CA GLU A 50 6.61 -4.86 6.79
C GLU A 50 7.23 -5.54 5.56
N ASP A 51 8.56 -5.64 5.54
CA ASP A 51 9.22 -6.46 4.52
C ASP A 51 8.72 -7.88 4.72
N LEU A 52 8.13 -8.46 3.68
CA LEU A 52 7.86 -9.88 3.64
C LEU A 52 9.21 -10.59 3.39
N GLU A 53 10.11 -10.53 4.38
CA GLU A 53 11.32 -11.35 4.44
C GLU A 53 11.19 -12.26 5.66
N ASP A 54 10.51 -13.40 5.48
CA ASP A 54 11.02 -14.78 5.69
C ASP A 54 10.10 -15.81 5.01
#